data_AF-A0A2V5MIU1-F1
#
_entry.id   AF-A0A2V5MIU1-F1
#
_cell.length_a   1.000
_cell.length_b   1.000
_cell.length_c   1.000
_cell.angle_alpha   90.00
_cell.angle_beta   90.00
_cell.angle_gamma   90.00
#
_symmetry.space_group_name_H-M   'P 1'
#
loop_
_entity.id
_entity.type
_entity.pdbx_description
1 polymer ?
#
loop_
_entity_poly.entity_id
_entity_poly.type
_entity_poly.pdbx_seq_one_letter_code
_entity_poly.pdbx_strand_id
1 'polypeptide(L)'
;GTERVVSYLTEQLVQLGHEVTLFASGDSVTAAELVAVCPRSLRLSKSPDPIAHHFLMLERVFSRASEFDFIHFHIDYFHFPLS
;
A
#
# COMPACT_ATOMS: atom_id res chain seq x y z
N GLY A 1 6.65 -0.41 -12.67
CA GLY A 1 5.53 0.03 -13.52
C GLY A 1 4.32 0.32 -12.65
N THR A 2 3.86 -0.71 -11.94
CA THR A 2 2.86 -0.64 -10.87
C THR A 2 3.10 0.50 -9.89
N GLU A 3 4.35 0.72 -9.45
CA GLU A 3 4.69 1.77 -8.48
C GLU A 3 4.33 3.18 -8.99
N ARG A 4 4.46 3.41 -10.30
CA ARG A 4 4.08 4.69 -10.93
C ARG A 4 2.56 4.86 -10.98
N VAL A 5 1.84 3.79 -11.28
CA VAL A 5 0.37 3.80 -11.32
C VAL A 5 -0.19 4.07 -9.94
N VAL A 6 0.32 3.36 -8.92
CA VAL A 6 -0.04 3.56 -7.51
C VAL A 6 0.22 5.02 -7.12
N SER A 7 1.42 5.54 -7.39
CA SER A 7 1.77 6.92 -7.08
C SER A 7 0.81 7.91 -7.76
N TYR A 8 0.55 7.78 -9.06
CA TYR A 8 -0.36 8.71 -9.75
C TYR A 8 -1.78 8.64 -9.20
N LEU A 9 -2.31 7.46 -8.91
CA LEU A 9 -3.63 7.33 -8.30
C LEU A 9 -3.68 7.99 -6.92
N THR A 10 -2.70 7.68 -6.06
CA THR A 10 -2.61 8.24 -4.71
C THR A 10 -2.53 9.77 -4.73
N GLU A 11 -1.58 10.34 -5.48
CA GLU A 11 -1.40 11.80 -5.50
C GLU A 11 -2.60 12.53 -6.10
N GLN A 12 -3.24 11.96 -7.14
CA GLN A 12 -4.41 12.59 -7.75
C GLN A 12 -5.64 12.52 -6.85
N LEU A 13 -5.83 11.44 -6.08
CA LEU A 13 -6.91 11.37 -5.10
C LEU A 13 -6.71 12.40 -3.98
N VAL A 14 -5.48 12.58 -3.50
CA VAL A 14 -5.15 13.65 -2.55
C VAL A 14 -5.43 15.02 -3.15
N GLN A 15 -5.02 15.26 -4.40
CA GLN A 15 -5.27 16.54 -5.09
C GLN A 15 -6.75 16.84 -5.27
N LEU A 16 -7.60 15.82 -5.42
CA LEU A 16 -9.05 15.94 -5.49
C LEU A 16 -9.72 16.16 -4.12
N GLY A 17 -8.95 16.17 -3.03
CA GLY A 17 -9.43 16.45 -1.68
C GLY A 17 -9.87 15.23 -0.88
N HIS A 18 -9.49 14.02 -1.32
CA HIS A 18 -9.77 12.80 -0.55
C HIS A 18 -8.73 12.60 0.56
N GLU A 19 -9.18 12.04 1.69
CA GLU A 19 -8.28 11.50 2.71
C GLU A 19 -7.74 10.15 2.22
N VAL A 20 -6.44 10.10 1.94
CA VAL A 20 -5.80 8.92 1.34
C VAL A 20 -4.76 8.37 2.30
N THR A 21 -4.81 7.06 2.53
CA THR A 21 -3.74 6.30 3.19
C THR A 21 -3.07 5.38 2.17
N LEU A 22 -1.75 5.43 2.10
CA LEU A 22 -0.92 4.56 1.28
C LEU A 22 -0.18 3.55 2.16
N PHE A 23 -0.48 2.25 1.98
CA PHE A 23 0.29 1.15 2.56
C PHE A 23 1.40 0.76 1.60
N ALA A 24 2.65 1.14 1.89
CA ALA A 24 3.78 0.94 0.98
C ALA A 24 5.12 0.80 1.74
N SER A 25 6.24 0.84 1.01
CA SER A 25 7.56 0.92 1.63
C SER A 25 7.81 2.31 2.22
N GLY A 26 8.59 2.38 3.30
CA GLY A 26 8.85 3.62 4.04
C GLY A 26 9.70 4.65 3.29
N ASP A 27 10.31 4.25 2.17
CA ASP A 27 10.99 5.14 1.22
C ASP A 27 10.06 5.65 0.11
N SER A 28 8.75 5.40 0.20
CA SER A 28 7.77 6.01 -0.71
C SER A 28 7.64 7.50 -0.46
N VAL A 29 7.55 8.28 -1.53
CA VAL A 29 7.29 9.73 -1.48
C VAL A 29 5.85 9.97 -1.90
N THR A 30 5.04 10.54 -1.01
CA THR A 30 3.61 10.79 -1.22
C THR A 30 3.11 11.93 -0.35
N ALA A 31 2.03 12.61 -0.77
CA ALA A 31 1.29 13.55 0.07
C ALA A 31 0.21 12.88 0.95
N ALA A 32 -0.07 11.59 0.74
CA ALA A 32 -1.01 10.79 1.54
C ALA A 32 -0.44 10.40 2.92
N GLU A 33 -1.28 9.89 3.83
CA GLU A 33 -0.80 9.20 5.03
C GLU A 33 -0.02 7.95 4.61
N LEU A 34 1.27 7.88 4.94
CA LEU A 34 2.10 6.70 4.63
C LEU A 34 2.13 5.72 5.79
N VAL A 35 1.61 4.51 5.58
CA VAL A 35 1.79 3.37 6.48
C VAL A 35 2.91 2.49 5.94
N ALA A 36 4.09 2.60 6.54
CA ALA A 36 5.29 1.87 6.11
C ALA A 36 5.22 0.38 6.51
N VAL A 37 5.00 -0.51 5.54
CA VAL A 37 4.96 -1.97 5.72
C VAL A 37 6.36 -2.58 5.78
N CYS A 38 7.31 -1.96 5.08
CA CYS A 38 8.73 -2.32 5.11
C CYS A 38 9.58 -1.05 5.03
N PRO A 39 10.85 -1.06 5.46
CA PRO A 39 11.65 0.17 5.49
C PRO A 39 11.98 0.72 4.10
N ARG A 40 12.15 -0.15 3.09
CA ARG A 40 12.56 0.21 1.73
C ARG A 40 11.92 -0.69 0.69
N SER A 41 11.87 -0.23 -0.56
CA SER A 41 11.33 -0.98 -1.70
C SER A 41 11.88 -2.41 -1.76
N LEU A 42 10.97 -3.40 -1.79
CA LEU A 42 11.35 -4.81 -1.78
C LEU A 42 12.19 -5.22 -3.00
N ARG A 43 11.94 -4.60 -4.16
CA ARG A 43 12.70 -4.80 -5.40
C ARG A 43 14.18 -4.43 -5.27
N LEU A 44 14.49 -3.45 -4.42
CA LEU A 44 15.85 -3.00 -4.15
C LEU A 44 16.41 -3.58 -2.84
N SER A 45 15.58 -4.26 -2.07
CA SER A 45 15.95 -4.89 -0.82
C SER A 45 16.54 -6.29 -1.05
N LYS A 46 17.35 -6.77 -0.09
CA LYS A 46 17.74 -8.18 0.01
C LYS A 46 16.77 -9.00 0.88
N SER A 47 15.48 -8.65 0.87
CA SER A 47 14.51 -9.37 1.70
C SER A 47 14.49 -10.85 1.29
N PRO A 48 14.67 -11.79 2.24
CA PRO A 48 14.64 -13.22 1.95
C PRO A 48 13.24 -13.70 1.54
N ASP A 49 12.19 -12.96 1.93
CA ASP A 49 10.81 -13.28 1.60
C ASP A 49 9.99 -12.00 1.34
N PRO A 50 9.88 -11.57 0.07
CA PRO A 50 9.03 -10.45 -0.32
C PRO A 50 7.53 -10.70 -0.12
N ILE A 51 7.08 -11.96 -0.10
CA ILE A 51 5.67 -12.32 0.03
C ILE A 51 5.21 -12.14 1.48
N ALA A 52 6.06 -12.46 2.47
CA ALA A 52 5.76 -12.21 3.88
C ALA A 52 5.38 -10.74 4.17
N HIS A 53 6.01 -9.78 3.48
CA HIS A 53 5.65 -8.37 3.60
C HIS A 53 4.26 -8.04 3.05
N HIS A 54 3.77 -8.77 2.04
CA HIS A 54 2.41 -8.60 1.53
C HIS A 54 1.37 -9.13 2.53
N PHE A 55 1.64 -10.25 3.20
CA PHE A 55 0.77 -10.73 4.28
C PHE A 55 0.75 -9.78 5.48
N LEU A 56 1.90 -9.20 5.84
CA LEU A 56 1.97 -8.14 6.85
C LEU A 56 1.19 -6.89 6.42
N MET A 57 1.25 -6.50 5.14
CA MET A 57 0.44 -5.41 4.60
C MET A 57 -1.05 -5.70 4.76
N LEU A 58 -1.48 -6.90 4.35
CA LEU A 58 -2.88 -7.33 4.43
C LEU A 58 -3.39 -7.31 5.87
N GLU A 59 -2.64 -7.86 6.82
CA GLU A 59 -3.00 -7.82 8.24
C GLU A 59 -3.26 -6.38 8.70
N ARG A 60 -2.35 -5.45 8.39
CA ARG A 60 -2.50 -4.04 8.75
C ARG A 60 -3.69 -3.37 8.07
N VAL A 61 -3.89 -3.60 6.77
CA VAL A 61 -5.03 -3.05 6.02
C VAL A 61 -6.34 -3.55 6.61
N PHE A 62 -6.47 -4.86 6.83
CA PHE A 62 -7.71 -5.45 7.32
C PHE A 62 -7.98 -5.14 8.80
N SER A 63 -6.95 -4.95 9.63
CA SER A 63 -7.11 -4.46 11.00
C SER A 63 -7.75 -3.07 11.09
N ARG A 64 -7.58 -2.26 10.03
CA ARG A 64 -8.09 -0.89 9.89
C ARG A 64 -9.22 -0.79 8.87
N ALA A 65 -9.74 -1.90 8.34
CA ALA A 65 -10.63 -1.87 7.17
C ALA A 65 -11.89 -1.02 7.40
N SER A 66 -12.43 -1.00 8.62
CA SER A 66 -13.59 -0.19 8.99
C SER A 66 -13.35 1.32 9.01
N GLU A 67 -12.09 1.77 8.89
CA GLU A 67 -11.73 3.19 8.81
C GLU A 67 -11.88 3.75 7.38
N PHE A 68 -12.06 2.89 6.37
CA PHE A 68 -12.02 3.30 4.96
C PHE A 68 -13.37 3.08 4.26
N ASP A 69 -13.81 4.06 3.46
CA ASP A 69 -14.99 3.91 2.60
C ASP A 69 -14.76 2.89 1.47
N PHE A 70 -13.52 2.81 0.96
CA PHE A 70 -13.09 1.82 -0.02
C PHE A 70 -11.60 1.51 0.13
N ILE A 71 -11.21 0.29 -0.25
CA ILE A 71 -9.82 -0.16 -0.26
C ILE A 71 -9.49 -0.65 -1.67
N HIS A 72 -8.39 -0.16 -2.23
CA HIS A 72 -7.93 -0.50 -3.59
C HIS A 72 -6.57 -1.18 -3.55
N PHE A 73 -6.45 -2.34 -4.21
CA PHE A 73 -5.27 -3.20 -4.11
C PHE A 73 -4.46 -3.27 -5.41
N HIS A 74 -3.14 -3.22 -5.30
CA HIS A 74 -2.17 -3.46 -6.38
C HIS A 74 -1.16 -4.55 -5.98
N ILE A 75 -1.67 -5.67 -5.47
CA ILE A 75 -0.88 -6.79 -4.91
C ILE A 75 -1.35 -8.14 -5.49
N ASP A 76 -1.63 -8.15 -6.79
CA ASP A 76 -2.21 -9.29 -7.51
C ASP A 76 -3.45 -9.86 -6.78
N TYR A 77 -3.53 -11.18 -6.64
CA TYR A 77 -4.68 -11.89 -6.07
C TYR A 77 -4.59 -12.10 -4.54
N PHE A 78 -3.58 -11.56 -3.85
CA PHE A 78 -3.34 -11.89 -2.44
C PHE A 78 -4.47 -11.46 -1.49
N HIS A 79 -5.26 -10.45 -1.87
CA HIS A 79 -6.36 -9.95 -1.05
C HIS A 79 -7.67 -10.74 -1.21
N PHE A 80 -7.84 -11.51 -2.29
CA PHE A 80 -9.12 -12.16 -2.62
C PHE A 80 -9.70 -13.04 -1.50
N PRO A 81 -8.90 -13.82 -0.74
CA PRO A 81 -9.44 -14.64 0.35
C PRO A 81 -9.96 -13.85 1.57
N LEU A 82 -9.66 -12.54 1.64
CA LEU A 82 -9.98 -11.67 2.77
C LEU A 82 -10.99 -10.57 2.41
N SER A 83 -11.39 -10.51 1.13
CA SER A 83 -12.26 -9.45 0.55
C SER A 83 -13.73 -9.80 0.61
#